data_AF-A0A417IJ10-F1
#
_entry.id   AF-A0A417IJ10-F1
#
_cell.length_a   1.000
_cell.length_b   1.000
_cell.length_c   1.000
_cell.angle_alpha   90.00
_cell.angle_beta   90.00
_cell.angle_gamma   90.00
#
_symmetry.space_group_name_H-M   'P 1'
#
loop_
_entity.id
_entity.type
_entity.pdbx_description
1 polymer ?
#
loop_
_entity_poly.entity_id
_entity_poly.type
_entity_poly.pdbx_seq_one_letter_code
_entity_poly.pdbx_strand_id
1 'polypeptide(L)'
;MAAFINNDITTAGLIVLAKGVAGQKINYTKIVLGDGYLEEGQTPRTLTGVVSPKATVDITKLKINGDGTVAVGGIFTNGDETEGFYYRELGLYAEDPDPEVGEVLYCYGNCGDLAEWIPPSGGATIVEKTIDIVTAIGTATNVTAYIPADAYATKEDYETYKAIALGAQATAEEALALARQAIAIAQAAEASVNDLSNAVGQNTSKIATLWDAVFSEITTNPFQITFADLTGITLTAGIWNSGLQRLEC
;
A
#
# COMPACT_ATOMS: atom_id res chain seq x y z
N MET A 1 37.18 14.90 15.50
CA MET A 1 36.02 14.29 14.85
C MET A 1 36.49 13.01 14.20
N ALA A 2 35.90 11.89 14.59
CA ALA A 2 36.20 10.59 14.01
C ALA A 2 35.79 10.57 12.52
N ALA A 3 36.59 9.93 11.65
CA ALA A 3 36.32 9.83 10.22
C ALA A 3 36.26 8.36 9.78
N PHE A 4 35.06 7.87 9.48
CA PHE A 4 34.79 6.46 9.11
C PHE A 4 35.18 6.14 7.66
N ILE A 5 36.48 5.99 7.43
CA ILE A 5 37.06 5.72 6.09
C ILE A 5 36.76 4.32 5.56
N ASN A 6 36.50 3.34 6.44
CA ASN A 6 36.11 1.99 6.07
C ASN A 6 34.69 1.74 6.54
N ASN A 7 33.71 1.81 5.64
CA ASN A 7 32.31 1.54 5.97
C ASN A 7 31.61 0.76 4.86
N ASP A 8 30.72 -0.14 5.24
CA ASP A 8 29.89 -0.92 4.32
C ASP A 8 28.67 -1.53 5.04
N ILE A 9 27.68 -1.96 4.26
CA ILE A 9 26.62 -2.86 4.75
C ILE A 9 27.21 -4.27 4.88
N THR A 10 26.96 -4.92 6.02
CA THR A 10 27.47 -6.26 6.27
C THR A 10 26.75 -7.29 5.39
N THR A 11 27.29 -8.52 5.37
CA THR A 11 26.62 -9.64 4.70
C THR A 11 25.22 -9.91 5.28
N ALA A 12 25.08 -9.85 6.60
CA ALA A 12 23.78 -10.01 7.26
C ALA A 12 22.85 -8.82 6.98
N GLY A 13 23.37 -7.58 7.00
CA GLY A 13 22.61 -6.39 6.65
C GLY A 13 22.07 -6.40 5.23
N LEU A 14 22.83 -6.93 4.26
CA LEU A 14 22.34 -7.10 2.90
C LEU A 14 21.18 -8.11 2.81
N ILE A 15 21.16 -9.14 3.65
CA ILE A 15 20.05 -10.09 3.71
C ILE A 15 18.79 -9.39 4.24
N VAL A 16 18.93 -8.61 5.32
CA VAL A 16 17.84 -7.79 5.86
C VAL A 16 17.33 -6.80 4.82
N LEU A 17 18.24 -6.11 4.11
CA LEU A 17 17.91 -5.20 3.01
C LEU A 17 17.13 -5.90 1.90
N ALA A 18 17.60 -7.07 1.45
CA ALA A 18 16.94 -7.84 0.40
C ALA A 18 15.53 -8.26 0.81
N LYS A 19 15.34 -8.71 2.06
CA LYS A 19 14.02 -9.02 2.62
C LYS A 19 13.14 -7.77 2.69
N GLY A 20 13.71 -6.62 3.07
CA GLY A 20 13.02 -5.33 3.11
C GLY A 20 12.52 -4.87 1.74
N VAL A 21 13.37 -4.98 0.72
CA VAL A 21 13.01 -4.70 -0.68
C VAL A 21 11.91 -5.64 -1.19
N ALA A 22 11.88 -6.88 -0.70
CA ALA A 22 10.79 -7.84 -0.96
C ALA A 22 9.49 -7.55 -0.18
N GLY A 23 9.43 -6.45 0.59
CA GLY A 23 8.23 -5.99 1.31
C GLY A 23 8.19 -6.36 2.79
N GLN A 24 9.22 -7.04 3.32
CA GLN A 24 9.32 -7.30 4.75
C GLN A 24 9.78 -6.04 5.52
N LYS A 25 9.67 -6.07 6.84
CA LYS A 25 10.03 -4.93 7.70
C LYS A 25 11.54 -4.89 7.95
N ILE A 26 12.18 -3.76 7.71
CA ILE A 26 13.52 -3.48 8.25
C ILE A 26 13.32 -2.77 9.58
N ASN A 27 13.77 -3.35 10.70
CA ASN A 27 13.62 -2.74 12.01
C ASN A 27 14.99 -2.53 12.67
N TYR A 28 15.48 -1.30 12.71
CA TYR A 28 16.73 -0.97 13.41
C TYR A 28 16.53 -1.01 14.92
N THR A 29 17.51 -1.48 15.67
CA THR A 29 17.35 -1.76 17.10
C THR A 29 18.20 -0.86 17.97
N LYS A 30 19.47 -0.66 17.59
CA LYS A 30 20.44 0.15 18.36
C LYS A 30 21.63 0.56 17.50
N ILE A 31 22.35 1.55 18.00
CA ILE A 31 23.67 1.96 17.51
C ILE A 31 24.71 1.52 18.55
N VAL A 32 25.86 0.99 18.12
CA VAL A 32 26.93 0.56 19.02
C VAL A 32 28.24 1.22 18.61
N LEU A 33 28.94 1.79 19.59
CA LEU A 33 30.25 2.42 19.43
C LEU A 33 31.32 1.50 20.02
N GLY A 34 32.51 1.53 19.43
CA GLY A 34 33.64 0.73 19.90
C GLY A 34 34.99 1.36 19.59
N ASP A 35 36.07 0.70 20.03
CA ASP A 35 37.45 1.17 19.88
C ASP A 35 38.38 0.20 19.12
N GLY A 36 37.83 -0.91 18.63
CA GLY A 36 38.54 -1.96 17.93
C GLY A 36 39.03 -1.54 16.53
N TYR A 37 40.12 -2.16 16.11
CA TYR A 37 40.61 -2.09 14.73
C TYR A 37 40.04 -3.24 13.91
N LEU A 38 39.94 -3.02 12.60
CA LEU A 38 39.81 -4.13 11.66
C LEU A 38 41.13 -4.88 11.62
N GLU A 39 41.08 -6.19 11.88
CA GLU A 39 42.24 -7.07 11.74
C GLU A 39 42.62 -7.28 10.27
N GLU A 40 43.82 -7.79 10.01
CA GLU A 40 44.27 -8.08 8.66
C GLU A 40 43.31 -9.08 7.97
N GLY A 41 42.80 -8.70 6.79
CA GLY A 41 41.84 -9.49 6.03
C GLY A 41 40.37 -9.29 6.43
N GLN A 42 40.07 -8.58 7.52
CA GLN A 42 38.70 -8.18 7.84
C GLN A 42 38.25 -6.98 7.01
N THR A 43 36.98 -6.97 6.63
CA THR A 43 36.32 -5.82 6.02
C THR A 43 35.02 -5.52 6.77
N PRO A 44 34.47 -4.30 6.68
CA PRO A 44 33.15 -4.01 7.23
C PRO A 44 32.08 -5.03 6.80
N ARG A 45 32.15 -5.51 5.55
CA ARG A 45 31.24 -6.48 4.97
C ARG A 45 31.22 -7.85 5.67
N THR A 46 32.37 -8.25 6.23
CA THR A 46 32.55 -9.57 6.87
C THR A 46 32.23 -9.57 8.36
N LEU A 47 32.05 -8.39 8.98
CA LEU A 47 31.76 -8.32 10.41
C LEU A 47 30.32 -8.75 10.72
N THR A 48 30.19 -9.41 11.87
CA THR A 48 28.91 -9.85 12.45
C THR A 48 28.57 -9.07 13.72
N GLY A 49 29.51 -8.27 14.24
CA GLY A 49 29.36 -7.42 15.40
C GLY A 49 30.46 -6.36 15.46
N VAL A 50 30.26 -5.33 16.27
CA VAL A 50 31.33 -4.39 16.65
C VAL A 50 32.42 -5.17 17.39
N VAL A 51 33.69 -4.95 17.03
CA VAL A 51 34.82 -5.80 17.46
C VAL A 51 35.11 -5.61 18.95
N SER A 52 35.14 -4.36 19.41
CA SER A 52 35.38 -3.99 20.81
C SER A 52 34.33 -2.94 21.24
N PRO A 53 33.10 -3.39 21.55
CA PRO A 53 32.01 -2.49 21.92
C PRO A 53 32.29 -1.79 23.25
N LYS A 54 32.00 -0.50 23.31
CA LYS A 54 32.17 0.36 24.49
C LYS A 54 30.87 1.00 24.94
N ALA A 55 30.09 1.51 24.00
CA ALA A 55 28.83 2.18 24.29
C ALA A 55 27.70 1.70 23.38
N THR A 56 26.48 1.70 23.92
CA THR A 56 25.24 1.51 23.15
C THR A 56 24.49 2.83 23.14
N VAL A 57 23.95 3.20 21.99
CA VAL A 57 23.18 4.41 21.79
C VAL A 57 21.80 4.02 21.29
N ASP A 58 20.79 4.48 21.99
CA ASP A 58 19.40 4.33 21.58
C ASP A 58 19.11 5.16 20.34
N ILE A 59 18.27 4.62 19.47
CA ILE A 59 17.82 5.32 18.28
C ILE A 59 16.74 6.32 18.70
N THR A 60 16.95 7.59 18.38
CA THR A 60 15.98 8.67 18.60
C THR A 60 15.52 9.30 17.29
N LYS A 61 16.14 8.94 16.16
CA LYS A 61 15.85 9.48 14.83
C LYS A 61 15.80 8.37 13.78
N LEU A 62 14.74 8.40 12.98
CA LEU A 62 14.59 7.62 11.75
C LEU A 62 14.00 8.54 10.67
N LYS A 63 14.74 8.80 9.60
CA LYS A 63 14.30 9.64 8.49
C LYS A 63 14.62 9.01 7.15
N ILE A 64 13.59 8.69 6.37
CA ILE A 64 13.74 8.24 4.98
C ILE A 64 14.06 9.46 4.10
N ASN A 65 15.14 9.39 3.31
CA ASN A 65 15.62 10.53 2.52
C ASN A 65 15.01 10.62 1.11
N GLY A 66 14.34 9.55 0.66
CA GLY A 66 13.66 9.51 -0.66
C GLY A 66 14.58 9.17 -1.85
N ASP A 67 15.88 9.01 -1.62
CA ASP A 67 16.91 8.60 -2.59
C ASP A 67 17.32 7.12 -2.44
N GLY A 68 16.51 6.33 -1.73
CA GLY A 68 16.81 4.95 -1.37
C GLY A 68 17.72 4.81 -0.15
N THR A 69 17.94 5.88 0.62
CA THR A 69 18.65 5.85 1.91
C THR A 69 17.76 6.24 3.09
N VAL A 70 18.21 5.88 4.28
CA VAL A 70 17.63 6.27 5.57
C VAL A 70 18.73 6.84 6.46
N ALA A 71 18.41 7.90 7.19
CA ALA A 71 19.21 8.40 8.29
C ALA A 71 18.66 7.83 9.61
N VAL A 72 19.50 7.08 10.32
CA VAL A 72 19.22 6.53 11.66
C VAL A 72 20.15 7.20 12.65
N GLY A 73 19.62 7.76 13.73
CA GLY A 73 20.45 8.55 14.64
C GLY A 73 20.04 8.47 16.10
N GLY A 74 20.95 8.92 16.95
CA GLY A 74 20.85 8.89 18.40
C GLY A 74 21.80 9.91 19.04
N ILE A 75 21.71 10.06 20.36
CA ILE A 75 22.59 10.95 21.13
C ILE A 75 23.43 10.10 22.07
N PHE A 76 24.75 10.18 21.91
CA PHE A 76 25.71 9.61 22.83
C PHE A 76 26.14 10.65 23.86
N THR A 77 26.25 10.25 25.12
CA THR A 77 26.93 11.02 26.15
C THR A 77 27.97 10.16 26.86
N ASN A 78 29.08 10.75 27.31
CA ASN A 78 30.09 10.02 28.09
C ASN A 78 29.73 9.89 29.58
N GLY A 79 28.51 10.24 29.99
CA GLY A 79 28.10 10.28 31.40
C GLY A 79 28.17 8.93 32.10
N ASP A 80 27.90 7.85 31.36
CA ASP A 80 27.88 6.49 31.88
C ASP A 80 29.19 5.73 31.65
N GLU A 81 30.15 6.33 30.94
CA GLU A 81 31.41 5.69 30.55
C GLU A 81 32.46 5.83 31.64
N THR A 82 32.79 4.75 32.35
CA THR A 82 33.80 4.79 33.43
C THR A 82 35.24 4.78 32.93
N GLU A 83 35.46 4.34 31.68
CA GLU A 83 36.75 4.32 31.01
C GLU A 83 36.70 5.13 29.72
N GLY A 84 37.78 5.87 29.43
CA GLY A 84 37.89 6.56 28.15
C GLY A 84 38.24 5.58 27.04
N PHE A 85 37.77 5.86 25.83
CA PHE A 85 38.00 5.00 24.67
C PHE A 85 38.18 5.84 23.40
N TYR A 86 38.83 5.26 22.40
CA TYR A 86 38.90 5.87 21.07
C TYR A 86 37.65 5.48 20.28
N TYR A 87 36.80 6.44 19.93
CA TYR A 87 35.62 6.19 19.11
C TYR A 87 36.04 5.86 17.67
N ARG A 88 36.28 4.57 17.44
CA ARG A 88 36.84 4.01 16.20
C ARG A 88 35.82 3.23 15.42
N GLU A 89 34.89 2.57 16.10
CA GLU A 89 33.88 1.70 15.49
C GLU A 89 32.49 2.29 15.64
N LEU A 90 31.67 2.09 14.60
CA LEU A 90 30.26 2.46 14.60
C LEU A 90 29.45 1.35 13.92
N GLY A 91 28.57 0.72 14.66
CA GLY A 91 27.65 -0.32 14.17
C GLY A 91 26.20 0.13 14.26
N LEU A 92 25.42 -0.13 13.22
CA LEU A 92 23.96 -0.05 13.25
C LEU A 92 23.41 -1.47 13.25
N TYR A 93 22.53 -1.80 14.19
CA TYR A 93 21.91 -3.12 14.29
C TYR A 93 20.46 -3.09 13.81
N ALA A 94 20.00 -4.22 13.29
CA ALA A 94 18.63 -4.43 12.85
C ALA A 94 18.16 -5.85 13.19
N GLU A 95 16.87 -6.01 13.43
CA GLU A 95 16.22 -7.32 13.51
C GLU A 95 16.11 -7.91 12.10
N ASP A 96 16.57 -9.14 11.92
CA ASP A 96 16.21 -9.90 10.73
C ASP A 96 14.71 -10.27 10.81
N PRO A 97 13.92 -10.11 9.72
CA PRO A 97 12.52 -10.55 9.68
C PRO A 97 12.30 -12.03 10.00
N ASP A 98 13.33 -12.87 9.83
CA ASP A 98 13.36 -14.26 10.25
C ASP A 98 13.66 -14.35 11.76
N PRO A 99 12.70 -14.79 12.58
CA PRO A 99 12.85 -14.81 14.04
C PRO A 99 13.92 -15.82 14.51
N GLU A 100 14.34 -16.77 13.67
CA GLU A 100 15.42 -17.71 14.02
C GLU A 100 16.81 -17.07 13.92
N VAL A 101 16.95 -15.99 13.16
CA VAL A 101 18.21 -15.25 12.99
C VAL A 101 18.37 -14.19 14.08
N GLY A 102 17.30 -13.44 14.38
CA GLY A 102 17.30 -12.39 15.39
C GLY A 102 18.06 -11.12 14.97
N GLU A 103 18.63 -10.42 15.94
CA GLU A 103 19.34 -9.15 15.72
C GLU A 103 20.71 -9.36 15.04
N VAL A 104 20.99 -8.56 14.01
CA VAL A 104 22.24 -8.60 13.24
C VAL A 104 22.86 -7.21 13.11
N LEU A 105 24.18 -7.15 12.94
CA LEU A 105 24.87 -5.94 12.54
C LEU A 105 24.51 -5.60 11.09
N TYR A 106 23.74 -4.54 10.86
CA TYR A 106 23.28 -4.12 9.54
C TYR A 106 24.40 -3.46 8.73
N CYS A 107 25.02 -2.41 9.29
CA CYS A 107 26.17 -1.77 8.68
C CYS A 107 27.20 -1.39 9.72
N TYR A 108 28.44 -1.26 9.26
CA TYR A 108 29.59 -1.03 10.12
C TYR A 108 30.53 0.01 9.51
N GLY A 109 31.11 0.85 10.36
CA GLY A 109 32.16 1.79 10.03
C GLY A 109 33.34 1.67 10.99
N ASN A 110 34.56 1.82 10.47
CA ASN A 110 35.80 1.93 11.23
C ASN A 110 36.63 3.14 10.78
N CYS A 111 37.18 3.86 11.75
CA CYS A 111 37.98 5.07 11.52
C CYS A 111 39.46 4.81 11.25
N GLY A 112 39.97 3.58 11.42
CA GLY A 112 41.41 3.32 11.46
C GLY A 112 42.07 4.26 12.46
N ASP A 113 43.20 4.87 12.12
CA ASP A 113 43.93 5.78 13.01
C ASP A 113 43.25 7.15 13.22
N LEU A 114 42.15 7.45 12.52
CA LEU A 114 41.45 8.74 12.59
C LEU A 114 40.39 8.81 13.70
N ALA A 115 40.48 7.92 14.70
CA ALA A 115 39.53 7.90 15.81
C ALA A 115 39.71 9.10 16.76
N GLU A 116 38.61 9.53 17.34
CA GLU A 116 38.59 10.58 18.36
C GLU A 116 38.63 9.97 19.75
N TRP A 117 39.38 10.56 20.68
CA TRP A 117 39.37 10.15 22.08
C TRP A 117 38.11 10.67 22.79
N ILE A 118 37.39 9.77 23.47
CA ILE A 118 36.29 10.07 24.38
C ILE A 118 36.80 9.91 25.82
N PRO A 119 36.78 10.97 26.65
CA PRO A 119 37.18 10.86 28.04
C PRO A 119 36.10 10.14 28.87
N PRO A 120 36.48 9.48 29.98
CA PRO A 120 35.53 8.90 30.91
C PRO A 120 34.69 9.98 31.61
N SER A 121 33.61 9.54 32.25
CA SER A 121 32.77 10.31 33.14
C SER A 121 33.52 10.79 34.39
N GLY A 122 32.96 11.78 35.10
CA GLY A 122 33.54 12.33 36.33
C GLY A 122 34.71 13.30 36.16
N GLY A 123 35.20 13.50 34.94
CA GLY A 123 36.13 14.58 34.60
C GLY A 123 35.45 15.94 34.39
N ALA A 124 36.23 16.98 34.12
CA ALA A 124 35.71 18.32 33.79
C ALA A 124 35.09 18.43 32.38
N THR A 125 35.22 17.39 31.55
CA THR A 125 34.78 17.38 30.14
C THR A 125 33.55 16.49 29.99
N ILE A 126 32.41 17.12 29.70
CA ILE A 126 31.18 16.44 29.30
C ILE A 126 31.19 16.37 27.77
N VAL A 127 31.06 15.17 27.23
CA VAL A 127 30.96 14.93 25.79
C VAL A 127 29.55 14.51 25.46
N GLU A 128 28.91 15.25 24.59
CA GLU A 128 27.65 14.90 23.94
C GLU A 128 27.90 14.87 22.42
N LYS A 129 27.40 13.83 21.75
CA LYS A 129 27.53 13.67 20.31
C LYS A 129 26.21 13.20 19.70
N THR A 130 25.73 13.95 18.73
CA THR A 130 24.68 13.48 17.82
C THR A 130 25.31 12.55 16.78
N ILE A 131 24.78 11.35 16.66
CA ILE A 131 25.23 10.34 15.71
C ILE A 131 24.14 10.18 14.66
N ASP A 132 24.51 10.32 13.39
CA ASP A 132 23.65 10.06 12.24
C ASP A 132 24.35 9.07 11.32
N ILE A 133 23.73 7.91 11.12
CA ILE A 133 24.16 6.88 10.18
C ILE A 133 23.24 6.96 8.96
N VAL A 134 23.79 7.31 7.80
CA VAL A 134 23.08 7.23 6.53
C VAL A 134 23.40 5.90 5.87
N THR A 135 22.38 5.06 5.68
CA THR A 135 22.55 3.73 5.10
C THR A 135 21.49 3.44 4.04
N ALA A 136 21.77 2.50 3.13
CA ALA A 136 20.88 2.17 2.03
C ALA A 136 19.69 1.33 2.51
N ILE A 137 18.50 1.62 1.98
CA ILE A 137 17.26 0.84 2.12
C ILE A 137 16.67 0.44 0.76
N GLY A 138 17.25 0.91 -0.35
CA GLY A 138 16.79 0.61 -1.70
C GLY A 138 15.35 1.08 -1.90
N THR A 139 14.48 0.17 -2.34
CA THR A 139 13.04 0.44 -2.52
C THR A 139 12.17 -0.05 -1.36
N ALA A 140 12.76 -0.43 -0.21
CA ALA A 140 12.00 -0.88 0.94
C ALA A 140 11.10 0.25 1.46
N THR A 141 9.81 -0.04 1.65
CA THR A 141 8.81 0.93 2.11
C THR A 141 8.44 0.76 3.59
N ASN A 142 8.78 -0.39 4.19
CA ASN A 142 8.48 -0.72 5.57
C ASN A 142 9.77 -0.69 6.42
N VAL A 143 10.25 0.53 6.68
CA VAL A 143 11.48 0.76 7.47
C VAL A 143 11.10 1.42 8.78
N THR A 144 11.51 0.80 9.90
CA THR A 144 11.22 1.24 11.26
C THR A 144 12.49 1.21 12.12
N ALA A 145 12.40 1.78 13.32
CA ALA A 145 13.39 1.60 14.37
C ALA A 145 12.68 1.42 15.72
N TYR A 146 13.33 0.70 16.63
CA TYR A 146 13.00 0.76 18.04
C TYR A 146 13.46 2.11 18.59
N ILE A 147 12.49 2.94 18.98
CA ILE A 147 12.74 4.23 19.64
C ILE A 147 12.20 4.11 21.07
N PRO A 148 13.04 4.28 22.11
CA PRO A 148 12.61 4.20 23.50
C PRO A 148 11.47 5.17 23.84
N ALA A 149 10.64 4.82 24.81
CA ALA A 149 9.46 5.61 25.17
C ALA A 149 9.80 6.95 25.86
N ASP A 150 11.00 7.08 26.41
CA ASP A 150 11.56 8.29 27.00
C ASP A 150 12.34 9.15 26.00
N ALA A 151 12.41 8.76 24.72
CA ALA A 151 12.93 9.63 23.67
C ALA A 151 12.03 10.86 23.49
N TYR A 152 12.63 12.05 23.42
CA TYR A 152 11.93 13.31 23.23
C TYR A 152 12.01 13.76 21.77
N ALA A 153 10.90 14.22 21.20
CA ALA A 153 10.85 14.89 19.91
C ALA A 153 11.13 16.39 20.07
N THR A 154 11.84 16.99 19.12
CA THR A 154 12.00 18.45 19.13
C THR A 154 10.70 19.14 18.72
N LYS A 155 10.57 20.43 19.04
CA LYS A 155 9.44 21.23 18.56
C LYS A 155 9.36 21.25 17.02
N GLU A 156 10.50 21.27 16.35
CA GLU A 156 10.59 21.24 14.90
C GLU A 156 10.08 19.91 14.32
N ASP A 157 10.45 18.79 14.93
CA ASP A 157 9.92 17.47 14.57
C ASP A 157 8.40 17.44 14.73
N TYR A 158 7.90 17.92 15.87
CA TYR A 158 6.46 17.95 16.15
C TYR A 158 5.69 18.77 15.09
N GLU A 159 6.14 19.99 14.78
CA GLU A 159 5.45 20.82 13.78
C GLU A 159 5.54 20.21 12.38
N THR A 160 6.66 19.57 12.03
CA THR A 160 6.82 18.86 10.75
C THR A 160 5.83 17.71 10.62
N TYR A 161 5.77 16.83 11.63
CA TYR A 161 4.84 15.69 11.61
C TYR A 161 3.38 16.13 11.67
N LYS A 162 3.07 17.18 12.44
CA LYS A 162 1.74 17.78 12.47
C LYS A 162 1.33 18.32 11.10
N ALA A 163 2.22 19.00 10.38
CA ALA A 163 1.94 19.48 9.03
C ALA A 163 1.66 18.32 8.05
N ILE A 164 2.43 17.23 8.12
CA ILE A 164 2.21 16.02 7.32
C ILE A 164 0.84 15.40 7.64
N ALA A 165 0.50 15.27 8.92
CA ALA A 165 -0.78 14.71 9.36
C ALA A 165 -1.97 15.56 8.87
N LEU A 166 -1.87 16.89 8.98
CA LEU A 166 -2.88 17.81 8.46
C LEU A 166 -3.02 17.74 6.94
N GLY A 167 -1.90 17.61 6.22
CA GLY A 167 -1.91 17.39 4.77
C GLY A 167 -2.62 16.08 4.38
N ALA A 168 -2.30 14.98 5.07
CA ALA A 168 -2.93 13.68 4.84
C ALA A 168 -4.44 13.70 5.16
N GLN A 169 -4.84 14.40 6.23
CA GLN A 169 -6.25 14.61 6.55
C GLN A 169 -6.97 15.37 5.43
N ALA A 170 -6.38 16.45 4.92
CA ALA A 170 -6.96 17.22 3.82
C ALA A 170 -7.14 16.37 2.55
N THR A 171 -6.14 15.57 2.17
CA THR A 171 -6.24 14.65 1.03
C THR A 171 -7.33 13.60 1.24
N ALA A 172 -7.48 13.06 2.46
CA ALA A 172 -8.53 12.10 2.78
C ALA A 172 -9.93 12.72 2.68
N GLU A 173 -10.10 13.96 3.15
CA GLU A 173 -11.35 14.72 3.06
C GLU A 173 -11.75 14.98 1.59
N GLU A 174 -10.79 15.34 0.73
CA GLU A 174 -11.00 15.52 -0.71
C GLU A 174 -11.41 14.20 -1.41
N ALA A 175 -10.71 13.11 -1.13
CA ALA A 175 -11.05 11.78 -1.66
C ALA A 175 -12.47 11.35 -1.26
N LEU A 176 -12.87 11.65 -0.02
CA LEU A 176 -14.20 11.33 0.49
C LEU A 176 -15.30 12.18 -0.19
N ALA A 177 -15.01 13.44 -0.49
CA ALA A 177 -15.91 14.30 -1.27
C ALA A 177 -16.12 13.75 -2.70
N LEU A 178 -15.04 13.36 -3.38
CA LEU A 178 -15.10 12.74 -4.71
C LEU A 178 -15.89 11.42 -4.69
N ALA A 179 -15.68 10.59 -3.68
CA ALA A 179 -16.43 9.34 -3.52
C ALA A 179 -17.95 9.58 -3.34
N ARG A 180 -18.33 10.58 -2.53
CA ARG A 180 -19.74 10.98 -2.36
C ARG A 180 -20.36 11.48 -3.67
N GLN A 181 -19.62 12.26 -4.44
CA GLN A 181 -20.07 12.74 -5.75
C GLN A 181 -20.27 11.57 -6.73
N ALA A 182 -19.34 10.62 -6.77
CA ALA A 182 -19.46 9.43 -7.61
C ALA A 182 -20.70 8.59 -7.27
N ILE A 183 -21.00 8.41 -5.98
CA ILE A 183 -22.22 7.73 -5.53
C ILE A 183 -23.48 8.46 -5.99
N ALA A 184 -23.53 9.79 -5.86
CA ALA A 184 -24.69 10.57 -6.30
C ALA A 184 -24.92 10.46 -7.82
N ILE A 185 -23.85 10.47 -8.61
CA ILE A 185 -23.93 10.26 -10.06
C ILE A 185 -24.45 8.85 -10.38
N ALA A 186 -23.94 7.83 -9.69
CA ALA A 186 -24.39 6.45 -9.89
C ALA A 186 -25.89 6.28 -9.57
N GLN A 187 -26.38 6.87 -8.48
CA GLN A 187 -27.79 6.86 -8.11
C GLN A 187 -28.68 7.57 -9.15
N ALA A 188 -28.22 8.71 -9.68
CA ALA A 188 -28.94 9.43 -10.73
C ALA A 188 -29.00 8.62 -12.05
N ALA A 189 -27.91 7.93 -12.39
CA ALA A 189 -27.87 7.05 -13.54
C ALA A 189 -28.81 5.84 -13.35
N GLU A 190 -28.82 5.22 -12.17
CA GLU A 190 -29.74 4.13 -11.83
C GLU A 190 -31.20 4.54 -11.97
N ALA A 191 -31.58 5.71 -11.45
CA ALA A 191 -32.92 6.26 -11.62
C ALA A 191 -33.30 6.43 -13.10
N SER A 192 -32.39 6.98 -13.90
CA SER A 192 -32.60 7.18 -15.34
C SER A 192 -32.76 5.85 -16.09
N VAL A 193 -32.01 4.82 -15.70
CA VAL A 193 -32.14 3.46 -16.28
C VAL A 193 -33.48 2.83 -15.92
N ASN A 194 -33.94 3.01 -14.68
CA ASN A 194 -35.25 2.53 -14.24
C ASN A 194 -36.39 3.21 -15.02
N ASP A 195 -36.31 4.52 -15.21
CA ASP A 195 -37.28 5.28 -16.02
C ASP A 195 -37.31 4.80 -17.48
N LEU A 196 -36.13 4.58 -18.08
CA LEU A 196 -36.04 4.05 -19.43
C LEU A 196 -36.59 2.63 -19.53
N SER A 197 -36.29 1.76 -18.57
CA SER A 197 -36.82 0.39 -18.49
C SER A 197 -38.35 0.38 -18.44
N ASN A 198 -38.93 1.25 -17.61
CA ASN A 198 -40.38 1.44 -17.53
C ASN A 198 -40.98 1.90 -18.86
N ALA A 199 -40.35 2.88 -19.53
CA ALA A 199 -40.79 3.37 -20.83
C ALA A 199 -40.71 2.29 -21.92
N VAL A 200 -39.64 1.50 -21.94
CA VAL A 200 -39.46 0.36 -22.85
C VAL A 200 -40.54 -0.70 -22.60
N GLY A 201 -40.82 -1.04 -21.35
CA GLY A 201 -41.89 -1.97 -20.98
C GLY A 201 -43.27 -1.49 -21.46
N GLN A 202 -43.59 -0.21 -21.23
CA GLN A 202 -44.85 0.39 -21.72
C GLN A 202 -44.94 0.37 -23.25
N ASN A 203 -43.87 0.74 -23.95
CA ASN A 203 -43.85 0.73 -25.41
C ASN A 203 -43.97 -0.70 -25.96
N THR A 204 -43.36 -1.68 -25.31
CA THR A 204 -43.48 -3.09 -25.66
C THR A 204 -44.94 -3.54 -25.57
N SER A 205 -45.65 -3.22 -24.47
CA SER A 205 -47.08 -3.54 -24.33
C SER A 205 -47.94 -2.84 -25.38
N LYS A 206 -47.68 -1.56 -25.68
CA LYS A 206 -48.41 -0.83 -26.73
C LYS A 206 -48.19 -1.46 -28.11
N ILE A 207 -46.96 -1.86 -28.42
CA ILE A 207 -46.63 -2.55 -29.67
C ILE A 207 -47.36 -3.89 -29.74
N ALA A 208 -47.38 -4.67 -28.65
CA ALA A 208 -48.13 -5.92 -28.60
C ALA A 208 -49.64 -5.71 -28.83
N THR A 209 -50.25 -4.73 -28.17
CA THR A 209 -51.67 -4.39 -28.40
C THR A 209 -51.95 -3.95 -29.83
N LEU A 210 -51.07 -3.15 -30.44
CA LEU A 210 -51.18 -2.77 -31.85
C LEU A 210 -51.00 -3.97 -32.77
N TRP A 211 -50.03 -4.85 -32.47
CA TRP A 211 -49.81 -6.08 -33.21
C TRP A 211 -51.04 -6.96 -33.17
N ASP A 212 -51.62 -7.18 -32.00
CA ASP A 212 -52.88 -7.90 -31.84
C ASP A 212 -54.00 -7.19 -32.62
N ALA A 213 -54.18 -5.87 -32.50
CA ALA A 213 -55.25 -5.17 -33.21
C ALA A 213 -55.13 -5.22 -34.75
N VAL A 214 -53.91 -5.22 -35.29
CA VAL A 214 -53.65 -5.20 -36.74
C VAL A 214 -53.56 -6.60 -37.33
N PHE A 215 -52.94 -7.54 -36.63
CA PHE A 215 -52.60 -8.87 -37.12
C PHE A 215 -53.36 -10.01 -36.42
N SER A 216 -54.18 -9.74 -35.40
CA SER A 216 -55.29 -10.64 -35.04
C SER A 216 -56.40 -10.53 -36.08
N GLU A 217 -56.07 -10.85 -37.32
CA GLU A 217 -57.08 -11.27 -38.27
C GLU A 217 -57.62 -12.61 -37.77
N ILE A 218 -58.84 -12.51 -37.25
CA ILE A 218 -59.92 -13.45 -37.46
C ILE A 218 -59.82 -13.98 -38.91
N THR A 219 -59.06 -15.05 -39.15
CA THR A 219 -58.94 -15.66 -40.49
C THR A 219 -60.16 -16.49 -40.88
N THR A 220 -61.19 -16.55 -40.02
CA THR A 220 -62.51 -17.07 -40.34
C THR A 220 -63.58 -16.28 -39.60
N ASN A 221 -64.48 -15.68 -40.37
CA ASN A 221 -65.75 -15.09 -39.92
C ASN A 221 -66.38 -15.93 -38.78
N PRO A 222 -66.76 -15.37 -37.61
CA PRO A 222 -67.38 -16.15 -36.52
C PRO A 222 -68.83 -16.55 -36.82
N PHE A 223 -69.26 -16.45 -38.07
CA PHE A 223 -70.54 -16.95 -38.54
C PHE A 223 -70.28 -18.01 -39.62
N GLN A 224 -70.40 -19.28 -39.24
CA GLN A 224 -70.74 -20.31 -40.21
C GLN A 224 -72.14 -20.00 -40.73
N ILE A 225 -72.24 -19.56 -41.97
CA ILE A 225 -73.52 -19.55 -42.69
C ILE A 225 -73.65 -20.94 -43.31
N THR A 226 -74.36 -21.81 -42.62
CA THR A 226 -74.73 -23.13 -43.14
C THR A 226 -76.10 -23.01 -43.80
N PHE A 227 -76.21 -23.41 -45.06
CA PHE A 227 -77.51 -23.44 -45.75
C PHE A 227 -78.14 -24.81 -45.54
N ALA A 228 -79.44 -24.86 -45.23
CA ALA A 228 -80.17 -26.14 -45.21
C ALA A 228 -80.19 -26.75 -46.62
N ASP A 229 -80.45 -25.91 -47.62
CA ASP A 229 -80.35 -26.16 -49.05
C ASP A 229 -80.14 -24.81 -49.80
N LEU A 230 -79.96 -24.87 -51.12
CA LEU A 230 -79.78 -23.68 -51.97
C LEU A 230 -81.08 -23.18 -52.60
N THR A 231 -82.25 -23.52 -52.05
CA THR A 231 -83.53 -23.12 -52.64
C THR A 231 -83.67 -21.61 -52.66
N GLY A 232 -83.86 -21.03 -53.85
CA GLY A 232 -83.95 -19.58 -54.03
C GLY A 232 -82.60 -18.86 -54.19
N ILE A 233 -81.48 -19.60 -54.18
CA ILE A 233 -80.13 -19.06 -54.42
C ILE A 233 -79.68 -19.48 -55.82
N THR A 234 -79.38 -18.50 -56.68
CA THR A 234 -78.76 -18.77 -57.99
C THR A 234 -77.25 -18.85 -57.82
N LEU A 235 -76.70 -20.06 -57.96
CA LEU A 235 -75.26 -20.26 -57.93
C LEU A 235 -74.66 -19.95 -59.31
N THR A 236 -73.76 -18.97 -59.40
CA THR A 236 -73.09 -18.59 -60.65
C THR A 236 -71.75 -19.32 -60.86
N ALA A 237 -71.11 -19.84 -59.80
CA ALA A 237 -69.90 -20.65 -59.86
C ALA A 237 -69.73 -21.50 -58.58
N GLY A 238 -68.98 -22.61 -58.66
CA GLY A 238 -68.69 -23.53 -57.54
C GLY A 238 -69.58 -24.78 -57.52
N ILE A 239 -69.27 -25.72 -56.60
CA ILE A 239 -70.01 -26.98 -56.41
C ILE A 239 -70.64 -27.01 -55.01
N TRP A 240 -71.93 -27.30 -54.93
CA TRP A 240 -72.62 -27.52 -53.66
C TRP A 240 -72.34 -28.91 -53.11
N ASN A 241 -71.74 -28.99 -51.91
CA ASN A 241 -71.55 -30.22 -51.19
C ASN A 241 -72.71 -30.43 -50.20
N SER A 242 -73.69 -31.24 -50.60
CA SER A 242 -74.89 -31.49 -49.78
C SER A 242 -74.60 -32.25 -48.48
N GLY A 243 -73.52 -33.03 -48.41
CA GLY A 243 -73.15 -33.78 -47.21
C GLY A 243 -72.55 -32.90 -46.12
N LEU A 244 -71.87 -31.83 -46.51
CA LEU A 244 -71.24 -30.87 -45.60
C LEU A 244 -72.01 -29.54 -45.51
N GLN A 245 -73.10 -29.40 -46.27
CA GLN A 245 -73.93 -28.20 -46.35
C GLN A 245 -73.12 -26.91 -46.61
N ARG A 246 -72.17 -26.97 -47.56
CA ARG A 246 -71.31 -25.84 -47.95
C ARG A 246 -71.01 -25.79 -49.44
N LEU A 247 -70.63 -24.61 -49.94
CA LEU A 247 -70.09 -24.42 -51.28
C LEU A 247 -68.57 -24.69 -51.31
N GLU A 248 -68.13 -25.42 -52.31
CA GLU A 248 -66.72 -25.73 -52.58
C GLU A 248 -66.31 -25.10 -53.92
N CYS A 249 -65.04 -24.74 -54.04
CA CYS A 249 -64.49 -24.11 -55.25
C CYS A 249 -64.30 -25.10 -56.40
#